data_AF-A0A956SZF8-F1
#
_entry.id   AF-A0A956SZF8-F1
#
_cell.length_a   1.000
_cell.length_b   1.000
_cell.length_c   1.000
_cell.angle_alpha   90.00
_cell.angle_beta   90.00
_cell.angle_gamma   90.00
#
_symmetry.space_group_name_H-M   'P 1'
#
loop_
_entity.id
_entity.type
_entity.pdbx_description
1 polymer ?
#
loop_
_entity_poly.entity_id
_entity_poly.type
_entity_poly.pdbx_seq_one_letter_code
_entity_poly.pdbx_strand_id
1 'polypeptide(L)'
;MERAGCMQVHCMINTTLDSAIRPLITQAFFGAPRNEYQIQEMNASLAKACAGLARVTDFAAFAAGESFSHADLAAINTMILASSVPAKLGQPDPVMELPGFKAYLQRMEQREHVKTIRADQMESLKALTGS
;
A
#
# COMPACT_ATOMS: atom_id res chain seq x y z
N MET A 1 -14.36 6.17 16.24
CA MET A 1 -13.24 7.05 15.83
C MET A 1 -13.82 8.30 15.19
N GLU A 2 -13.44 9.51 15.63
CA GLU A 2 -13.89 10.75 14.98
C GLU A 2 -13.32 10.86 13.55
N ARG A 3 -14.00 11.60 12.67
CA ARG A 3 -13.67 11.80 11.24
C ARG A 3 -12.19 12.17 10.99
N ALA A 4 -11.58 12.86 11.96
CA ALA A 4 -10.18 13.24 11.94
C ALA A 4 -9.21 12.03 11.93
N GLY A 5 -9.53 10.96 12.66
CA GLY A 5 -8.69 9.75 12.71
C GLY A 5 -8.61 9.02 11.37
N CYS A 6 -9.75 8.84 10.69
CA CYS A 6 -9.76 8.26 9.34
C CYS A 6 -8.95 9.12 8.36
N MET A 7 -9.05 10.45 8.47
CA MET A 7 -8.29 11.37 7.62
C MET A 7 -6.79 11.30 7.91
N GLN A 8 -6.40 11.21 9.19
CA GLN A 8 -5.01 11.04 9.58
C GLN A 8 -4.41 9.78 8.93
N VAL A 9 -5.09 8.63 9.04
CA VAL A 9 -4.61 7.36 8.45
C VAL A 9 -4.50 7.48 6.93
N HIS A 10 -5.53 8.03 6.27
CA HIS A 10 -5.53 8.26 4.82
C HIS A 10 -4.32 9.10 4.38
N CYS A 11 -4.09 10.24 5.04
CA CYS A 11 -2.95 11.11 4.75
C CYS A 11 -1.61 10.41 5.02
N MET A 12 -1.47 9.68 6.13
CA MET A 12 -0.24 8.95 6.42
C MET A 12 0.10 7.95 5.33
N ILE A 13 -0.88 7.17 4.85
CA ILE A 13 -0.68 6.23 3.74
C ILE A 13 -0.17 6.96 2.48
N ASN A 14 -0.86 8.01 2.05
CA ASN A 14 -0.51 8.71 0.80
C ASN A 14 0.76 9.57 0.89
N THR A 15 1.07 10.14 2.06
CA THR A 15 2.26 11.00 2.20
C THR A 15 3.50 10.20 2.55
N THR A 16 3.39 9.10 3.30
CA THR A 16 4.58 8.37 3.78
C THR A 16 4.89 7.12 2.98
N LEU A 17 3.89 6.30 2.62
CA LEU A 17 4.14 5.05 1.89
C LEU A 17 4.32 5.32 0.39
N ASP A 18 3.39 6.06 -0.23
CA ASP A 18 3.47 6.36 -1.67
C ASP A 18 4.75 7.14 -2.01
N SER A 19 5.10 8.15 -1.20
CA SER A 19 6.32 8.93 -1.46
C SER A 19 7.59 8.09 -1.31
N ALA A 20 7.61 7.07 -0.44
CA ALA A 20 8.75 6.17 -0.29
C ALA A 20 8.99 5.28 -1.51
N ILE A 21 7.91 4.82 -2.16
CA ILE A 21 8.00 3.89 -3.29
C ILE A 21 8.00 4.57 -4.67
N ARG A 22 7.44 5.79 -4.77
CA ARG A 22 7.22 6.50 -6.04
C ARG A 22 8.47 6.61 -6.93
N PRO A 23 9.67 6.91 -6.42
CA PRO A 23 10.88 6.97 -7.25
C PRO A 23 11.26 5.63 -7.88
N LEU A 24 10.84 4.51 -7.29
CA LEU A 24 11.24 3.15 -7.67
C LEU A 24 10.17 2.41 -8.48
N ILE A 25 8.99 3.00 -8.72
CA ILE A 25 7.92 2.37 -9.52
C ILE A 25 8.43 2.03 -10.93
N THR A 26 9.18 2.93 -11.57
CA THR A 26 9.75 2.70 -12.91
C THR A 26 10.76 1.56 -12.92
N GLN A 27 11.58 1.45 -11.89
CA GLN A 27 12.52 0.34 -11.72
C GLN A 27 11.80 -0.99 -11.47
N ALA A 28 10.76 -0.99 -10.64
CA ALA A 28 10.03 -2.20 -10.26
C ALA A 28 9.14 -2.75 -11.39
N PHE A 29 8.52 -1.88 -12.20
CA PHE A 29 7.50 -2.27 -13.18
C PHE A 29 7.90 -2.05 -14.64
N PHE A 30 8.86 -1.17 -14.93
CA PHE A 30 9.15 -0.71 -16.29
C PHE A 30 10.62 -0.90 -16.70
N GLY A 31 11.38 -1.72 -15.96
CA GLY A 31 12.73 -2.15 -16.37
C GLY A 31 13.80 -1.06 -16.30
N ALA A 32 13.58 0.02 -15.54
CA ALA A 32 14.63 1.02 -15.33
C ALA A 32 15.85 0.40 -14.59
N PRO A 33 17.06 0.94 -14.77
CA PRO A 33 18.26 0.44 -14.12
C PRO A 33 18.13 0.44 -12.59
N ARG A 34 18.78 -0.54 -11.96
CA ARG A 34 18.76 -0.71 -10.50
C ARG A 34 19.53 0.40 -9.79
N ASN A 35 18.86 1.10 -8.87
CA ASN A 35 19.46 2.12 -8.00
C ASN A 35 19.47 1.67 -6.53
N GLU A 36 20.63 1.22 -6.05
CA GLU A 36 20.80 0.73 -4.67
C GLU A 36 20.57 1.81 -3.60
N TYR A 37 20.98 3.06 -3.87
CA TYR A 37 20.79 4.16 -2.92
C TYR A 37 19.29 4.42 -2.70
N GLN A 38 18.51 4.49 -3.77
CA GLN A 38 17.05 4.67 -3.67
C GLN A 38 16.37 3.48 -2.99
N ILE A 39 16.84 2.25 -3.23
CA ILE A 39 16.33 1.05 -2.54
C ILE A 39 16.55 1.14 -1.02
N GLN A 40 17.75 1.56 -0.59
CA GLN A 40 18.06 1.72 0.84
C GLN A 40 17.16 2.78 1.49
N GLU A 41 16.99 3.93 0.82
CA GLU A 41 16.10 5.00 1.28
C GLU A 41 14.62 4.55 1.36
N MET A 42 14.15 3.78 0.38
CA MET A 42 12.81 3.19 0.39
C MET A 42 12.64 2.26 1.59
N ASN A 43 13.59 1.35 1.82
CA ASN A 43 13.52 0.38 2.93
C ASN A 43 13.44 1.10 4.29
N ALA A 44 14.28 2.12 4.51
CA ALA A 44 14.26 2.91 5.74
C ALA A 44 12.94 3.69 5.91
N SER A 45 12.47 4.30 4.82
CA SER A 45 11.23 5.10 4.80
C SER A 45 9.99 4.24 5.05
N LEU A 46 9.89 3.08 4.39
CA LEU A 46 8.79 2.14 4.58
C LEU A 46 8.74 1.59 6.00
N ALA A 47 9.90 1.22 6.57
CA ALA A 47 9.96 0.75 7.96
C ALA A 47 9.46 1.83 8.95
N LYS A 48 9.90 3.08 8.77
CA LYS A 48 9.46 4.21 9.59
C LYS A 48 7.96 4.49 9.43
N ALA A 49 7.47 4.49 8.20
CA ALA A 49 6.06 4.71 7.87
C ALA A 49 5.16 3.63 8.49
N CYS A 50 5.53 2.36 8.34
CA CYS A 50 4.78 1.23 8.90
C CYS A 50 4.78 1.26 10.43
N ALA A 51 5.91 1.60 11.08
CA ALA A 51 5.94 1.76 12.53
C ALA A 51 5.00 2.90 13.00
N GLY A 52 4.86 3.96 12.21
CA GLY A 52 3.88 5.02 12.47
C GLY A 52 2.44 4.53 12.33
N LEU A 53 2.12 3.88 11.21
CA LEU A 53 0.78 3.35 10.92
C LEU A 53 0.32 2.34 11.97
N ALA A 54 1.19 1.42 12.40
CA ALA A 54 0.88 0.42 13.41
C ALA A 54 0.38 1.01 14.75
N ARG A 55 0.64 2.29 15.03
CA ARG A 55 0.15 2.98 16.24
C ARG A 55 -1.26 3.56 16.08
N VAL A 56 -1.75 3.72 14.86
CA VAL A 56 -2.99 4.44 14.55
C VAL A 56 -4.01 3.60 13.77
N THR A 57 -3.63 2.40 13.35
CA THR A 57 -4.51 1.43 12.67
C THR A 57 -4.72 0.19 13.52
N ASP A 58 -5.94 -0.33 13.57
CA ASP A 58 -6.26 -1.62 14.22
C ASP A 58 -6.57 -2.75 13.22
N PHE A 59 -7.01 -2.40 12.01
CA PHE A 59 -7.46 -3.33 10.97
C PHE A 59 -8.49 -4.38 11.48
N ALA A 60 -9.24 -4.05 12.54
CA ALA A 60 -10.14 -4.98 13.20
C ALA A 60 -11.38 -5.28 12.34
N ALA A 61 -12.10 -4.23 11.94
CA ALA A 61 -13.17 -4.30 10.95
C ALA A 61 -12.73 -3.61 9.65
N PHE A 62 -12.36 -2.33 9.75
CA PHE A 62 -11.85 -1.47 8.69
C PHE A 62 -10.48 -0.88 9.07
N ALA A 63 -9.84 -0.14 8.18
CA ALA A 63 -8.49 0.40 8.39
C ALA A 63 -8.39 1.35 9.62
N ALA A 64 -9.49 2.03 9.95
CA ALA A 64 -9.57 3.01 11.02
C ALA A 64 -10.83 2.82 11.89
N GLY A 65 -11.18 1.57 12.21
CA GLY A 65 -12.25 1.24 13.16
C GLY A 65 -13.45 0.50 12.57
N GLU A 66 -14.67 0.83 13.01
CA GLU A 66 -15.89 0.02 12.76
C GLU A 66 -16.65 0.35 11.47
N SER A 67 -16.30 1.44 10.77
CA SER A 67 -16.99 1.87 9.56
C SER A 67 -16.03 2.08 8.40
N PHE A 68 -16.47 1.71 7.19
CA PHE A 68 -15.74 1.96 5.96
C PHE A 68 -15.55 3.46 5.72
N SER A 69 -14.35 3.86 5.34
CA SER A 69 -13.93 5.26 5.26
C SER A 69 -12.87 5.52 4.18
N HIS A 70 -12.43 6.76 4.06
CA HIS A 70 -11.33 7.14 3.15
C HIS A 70 -10.01 6.45 3.47
N ALA A 71 -9.80 6.03 4.74
CA ALA A 71 -8.63 5.24 5.12
C ALA A 71 -8.62 3.89 4.40
N ASP A 72 -9.78 3.25 4.26
CA ASP A 72 -9.91 1.96 3.59
C ASP A 72 -9.61 2.06 2.09
N LEU A 73 -10.05 3.16 1.44
CA LEU A 73 -9.73 3.43 0.05
C LEU A 73 -8.22 3.55 -0.19
N ALA A 74 -7.50 4.21 0.72
CA ALA A 74 -6.05 4.29 0.65
C ALA A 74 -5.38 2.92 0.96
N ALA A 75 -5.94 2.16 1.89
CA ALA A 75 -5.41 0.84 2.26
C ALA A 75 -5.57 -0.20 1.14
N ILE A 76 -6.72 -0.25 0.45
CA ILE A 76 -6.93 -1.22 -0.63
C ILE A 76 -6.18 -0.85 -1.93
N ASN A 77 -5.79 0.41 -2.11
CA ASN A 77 -5.10 0.86 -3.32
C ASN A 77 -3.62 1.15 -3.06
N THR A 78 -3.32 2.23 -2.34
CA THR A 78 -1.97 2.74 -2.14
C THR A 78 -1.09 1.77 -1.35
N MET A 79 -1.60 1.16 -0.28
CA MET A 79 -0.78 0.22 0.51
C MET A 79 -0.41 -1.04 -0.27
N ILE A 80 -1.29 -1.50 -1.17
CA ILE A 80 -1.00 -2.66 -2.03
C ILE A 80 0.09 -2.33 -3.04
N LEU A 81 0.04 -1.14 -3.63
CA LEU A 81 1.13 -0.68 -4.49
C LEU A 81 2.45 -0.56 -3.69
N ALA A 82 2.39 0.02 -2.48
CA ALA A 82 3.53 0.17 -1.58
C ALA A 82 4.14 -1.16 -1.11
N SER A 83 3.34 -2.23 -1.02
CA SER A 83 3.79 -3.61 -0.79
C SER A 83 4.39 -4.24 -2.06
N SER A 84 3.79 -3.99 -3.22
CA SER A 84 4.21 -4.61 -4.49
C SER A 84 5.57 -4.13 -5.02
N VAL A 85 5.95 -2.87 -4.78
CA VAL A 85 7.24 -2.30 -5.22
C VAL A 85 8.43 -3.01 -4.56
N PRO A 86 8.56 -3.06 -3.22
CA PRO A 86 9.65 -3.79 -2.58
C PRO A 86 9.61 -5.28 -2.93
N ALA A 87 8.43 -5.90 -3.02
CA ALA A 87 8.31 -7.30 -3.42
C ALA A 87 8.90 -7.56 -4.83
N LYS A 88 8.58 -6.72 -5.83
CA LYS A 88 9.15 -6.82 -7.19
C LYS A 88 10.66 -6.57 -7.23
N LEU A 89 11.18 -5.76 -6.30
CA LEU A 89 12.61 -5.49 -6.17
C LEU A 89 13.35 -6.51 -5.28
N GLY A 90 12.66 -7.53 -4.77
CA GLY A 90 13.24 -8.54 -3.87
C GLY A 90 13.67 -7.96 -2.52
N GLN A 91 12.95 -6.97 -2.02
CA GLN A 91 13.22 -6.26 -0.76
C GLN A 91 12.21 -6.65 0.33
N PRO A 92 12.54 -6.42 1.61
CA PRO A 92 11.59 -6.61 2.70
C PRO A 92 10.32 -5.76 2.51
N ASP A 93 9.18 -6.34 2.82
CA ASP A 93 7.88 -5.67 2.73
C ASP A 93 7.28 -5.49 4.14
N PRO A 94 7.57 -4.38 4.83
CA PRO A 94 7.02 -4.12 6.16
C PRO A 94 5.51 -3.82 6.13
N VAL A 95 4.91 -3.50 4.98
CA VAL A 95 3.47 -3.23 4.86
C VAL A 95 2.69 -4.51 5.14
N MET A 96 3.16 -5.64 4.61
CA MET A 96 2.55 -6.95 4.84
C MET A 96 2.79 -7.50 6.25
N GLU A 97 3.73 -6.91 7.00
CA GLU A 97 3.99 -7.23 8.40
C GLU A 97 3.21 -6.33 9.38
N LEU A 98 2.39 -5.40 8.88
CA LEU A 98 1.50 -4.61 9.72
C LEU A 98 0.49 -5.52 10.45
N PRO A 99 0.33 -5.37 11.77
CA PRO A 99 -0.61 -6.18 12.53
C PRO A 99 -2.02 -6.11 11.96
N GLY A 100 -2.64 -7.27 11.69
CA GLY A 100 -4.03 -7.35 11.19
C GLY A 100 -4.23 -7.01 9.72
N PHE A 101 -3.26 -6.38 9.03
CA PHE A 101 -3.43 -5.90 7.66
C PHE A 101 -3.72 -7.03 6.66
N LYS A 102 -2.99 -8.15 6.74
CA LYS A 102 -3.23 -9.33 5.87
C LYS A 102 -4.67 -9.86 5.99
N ALA A 103 -5.18 -9.99 7.21
CA ALA A 103 -6.55 -10.46 7.46
C ALA A 103 -7.59 -9.43 6.99
N TYR A 104 -7.33 -8.15 7.21
CA TYR A 104 -8.15 -7.05 6.66
C TYR A 104 -8.22 -7.09 5.14
N LEU A 105 -7.06 -7.22 4.47
CA LEU A 105 -6.99 -7.28 3.02
C LEU A 105 -7.81 -8.45 2.47
N GLN A 106 -7.69 -9.64 3.06
CA GLN A 106 -8.49 -10.80 2.66
C GLN A 106 -9.99 -10.55 2.74
N ARG A 107 -10.47 -9.84 3.78
CA ARG A 107 -11.90 -9.47 3.90
C ARG A 107 -12.30 -8.46 2.81
N MET A 108 -11.44 -7.47 2.55
CA MET A 108 -11.71 -6.44 1.54
C MET A 108 -11.73 -7.00 0.12
N GLU A 109 -10.84 -7.94 -0.19
CA GLU A 109 -10.78 -8.64 -1.48
C GLU A 109 -12.04 -9.48 -1.78
N GLN A 110 -12.88 -9.79 -0.78
CA GLN A 110 -14.16 -10.47 -1.03
C GLN A 110 -15.23 -9.57 -1.62
N ARG A 111 -15.10 -8.24 -1.51
CA ARG A 111 -16.10 -7.27 -1.97
C ARG A 111 -16.10 -7.22 -3.50
N GLU A 112 -17.29 -7.25 -4.10
CA GLU A 112 -17.46 -7.28 -5.55
C GLU A 112 -16.75 -6.11 -6.26
N HIS A 113 -16.94 -4.88 -5.77
CA HIS A 113 -16.27 -3.70 -6.34
C HIS A 113 -14.74 -3.78 -6.27
N VAL A 114 -14.18 -4.39 -5.22
CA VAL A 114 -12.72 -4.55 -5.11
C VAL A 114 -12.24 -5.53 -6.18
N LYS A 115 -12.95 -6.65 -6.38
CA LYS A 115 -12.65 -7.61 -7.44
C LYS A 115 -12.67 -6.98 -8.83
N THR A 116 -13.68 -6.15 -9.12
CA THR A 116 -13.75 -5.38 -10.38
C THR A 116 -12.54 -4.48 -10.56
N ILE A 117 -12.21 -3.68 -9.54
CA ILE A 117 -11.05 -2.76 -9.59
C ILE A 117 -9.75 -3.53 -9.82
N ARG A 118 -9.58 -4.70 -9.20
CA ARG A 118 -8.37 -5.54 -9.41
C ARG A 118 -8.28 -6.06 -10.84
N ALA A 119 -9.40 -6.49 -11.42
CA ALA A 119 -9.43 -6.93 -12.81
C ALA A 119 -9.02 -5.80 -13.75
N ASP A 120 -9.64 -4.63 -13.60
CA ASP A 120 -9.36 -3.44 -14.43
C ASP A 120 -7.90 -2.96 -14.28
N GLN A 121 -7.36 -2.98 -13.05
CA GLN A 121 -5.95 -2.65 -12.78
C GLN A 121 -5.00 -3.61 -13.50
N MET A 122 -5.29 -4.91 -13.46
CA MET A 122 -4.46 -5.93 -14.12
C MET A 122 -4.47 -5.76 -15.64
N GLU A 123 -5.64 -5.53 -16.24
CA GLU A 123 -5.76 -5.28 -17.68
C GLU A 123 -5.03 -4.00 -18.09
N SER A 124 -5.20 -2.92 -17.32
CA SER A 124 -4.53 -1.64 -17.56
C SER A 124 -3.01 -1.78 -17.45
N LEU A 125 -2.52 -2.53 -16.47
CA LEU A 125 -1.08 -2.75 -16.28
C LEU A 125 -0.48 -3.52 -17.47
N LYS A 126 -1.14 -4.59 -17.94
CA LYS A 126 -0.69 -5.35 -19.13
C LYS A 126 -0.60 -4.46 -20.37
N ALA A 127 -1.61 -3.62 -20.59
CA ALA A 127 -1.62 -2.67 -21.69
C ALA A 127 -0.45 -1.67 -21.62
N LEU A 128 -0.08 -1.23 -20.41
CA LEU A 128 1.05 -0.32 -20.18
C LEU A 128 2.43 -1.00 -20.31
N THR A 129 2.56 -2.27 -19.94
CA THR A 129 3.84 -3.00 -19.97
C THR A 129 4.09 -3.76 -21.28
N GLY A 130 3.12 -3.79 -22.20
CA GLY A 130 3.30 -4.37 -23.54
C GLY A 130 3.50 -5.88 -23.56
N SER A 131 3.00 -6.59 -22.54
CA SER A 131 3.18 -8.04 -22.32
C SER A 131 1.86 -8.78 -22.30
#